data_AF-A0A7Y6TWZ8-F1
#
_entry.id   AF-A0A7Y6TWZ8-F1
#
_cell.length_a   1.000
_cell.length_b   1.000
_cell.length_c   1.000
_cell.angle_alpha   90.00
_cell.angle_beta   90.00
_cell.angle_gamma   90.00
#
_symmetry.space_group_name_H-M   'P 1'
#
loop_
_entity.id
_entity.type
_entity.pdbx_description
1 polymer ?
#
loop_
_entity_poly.entity_id
_entity_poly.type
_entity_poly.pdbx_seq_one_letter_code
_entity_poly.pdbx_strand_id
1 'polypeptide(L)'
;MTSGSGLDDVLRELRFGAPAASSGAGRDRSERSQDNRFGFVIDFDSPQTWPDVAYDTAAPSARHDAPGRARSLAALDEAAETMARRVPAAWRLVDEQLQRVLLRSDAGVPGGSASHRLHVGACLLTNLHQPSEATLVAIEALTHEATHQLLYRMEEAHGHVCDLAPLPTYRSPWSGARLPLHSLVHASFVWFGLLALWAELGRQPASAGEATHARARVAHCLFGFAFLEDLLSSPVFASAKIDPQALAAMRGMSTAAGAATRAAEPFASLREVASARQQAGWMAAIASALG
;
A
#
# COMPACT_ATOMS: atom_id res chain seq x y z
N MET A 1 22.67 -4.20 23.80
CA MET A 1 21.25 -4.34 23.45
C MET A 1 21.14 -4.17 21.95
N THR A 2 21.14 -5.27 21.20
CA THR A 2 20.88 -5.24 19.75
C THR A 2 19.37 -5.24 19.58
N SER A 3 18.77 -4.05 19.60
CA SER A 3 17.39 -3.86 19.15
C SER A 3 17.34 -4.28 17.68
N GLY A 4 16.86 -5.50 17.40
CA GLY A 4 16.44 -5.83 16.04
C GLY A 4 15.38 -4.81 15.65
N SER A 5 15.60 -4.08 14.57
CA SER A 5 14.57 -3.16 14.11
C SER A 5 13.38 -3.97 13.63
N GLY A 6 12.18 -3.48 13.92
CA GLY A 6 10.97 -4.04 13.32
C GLY A 6 10.95 -3.96 11.78
N LEU A 7 11.96 -3.37 11.13
CA LEU A 7 12.02 -3.23 9.67
C LEU A 7 12.19 -4.55 8.92
N ASP A 8 12.97 -5.49 9.47
CA ASP A 8 13.08 -6.83 8.87
C ASP A 8 11.73 -7.56 8.90
N ASP A 9 10.96 -7.37 9.98
CA ASP A 9 9.59 -7.87 10.08
C ASP A 9 8.68 -7.17 9.07
N VAL A 10 8.79 -5.84 8.89
CA VAL A 10 8.04 -5.12 7.87
C VAL A 10 8.33 -5.67 6.47
N LEU A 11 9.60 -5.83 6.09
CA LEU A 11 9.96 -6.34 4.78
C LEU A 11 9.46 -7.78 4.56
N ARG A 12 9.49 -8.61 5.60
CA ARG A 12 8.94 -9.97 5.56
C ARG A 12 7.44 -9.98 5.29
N GLU A 13 6.68 -9.11 5.96
CA GLU A 13 5.23 -8.99 5.74
C GLU A 13 4.90 -8.48 4.32
N LEU A 14 5.69 -7.54 3.78
CA LEU A 14 5.43 -6.95 2.46
C LEU A 14 5.75 -7.85 1.26
N ARG A 15 6.54 -8.91 1.44
CA ARG A 15 6.87 -9.85 0.35
C ARG A 15 5.76 -10.85 0.03
N PHE A 16 4.77 -10.99 0.92
CA PHE A 16 3.60 -11.89 0.79
C PHE A 16 3.87 -13.39 0.52
N GLY A 17 5.14 -13.81 0.36
CA GLY A 17 5.53 -15.19 0.03
C GLY A 17 5.99 -16.05 1.21
N ALA A 18 6.30 -15.46 2.37
CA ALA A 18 6.77 -16.21 3.53
C ALA A 18 5.59 -16.67 4.43
N PRO A 19 5.58 -17.94 4.92
CA PRO A 19 4.66 -18.33 5.97
C PRO A 19 4.94 -17.48 7.22
N ALA A 20 3.92 -16.80 7.73
CA ALA A 20 4.08 -15.94 8.89
C ALA A 20 4.57 -16.74 10.10
N ALA A 21 5.60 -16.25 10.79
CA ALA A 21 5.84 -16.64 12.17
C ALA A 21 4.62 -16.17 12.98
N SER A 22 3.94 -17.08 13.67
CA SER A 22 2.77 -16.76 14.49
C SER A 22 3.16 -15.78 15.59
N SER A 23 2.99 -14.48 15.36
CA SER A 23 3.16 -13.46 16.39
C SER A 23 1.89 -13.47 17.25
N GLY A 24 1.95 -14.25 18.33
CA GLY A 24 0.86 -14.43 19.30
C GLY A 24 0.55 -13.19 20.15
N ALA A 25 0.64 -11.98 19.61
CA ALA A 25 0.15 -10.78 20.27
C ALA A 25 -1.37 -10.71 20.09
N GLY A 26 -2.09 -11.48 20.91
CA GLY A 26 -3.54 -11.51 20.95
C GLY A 26 -4.11 -10.11 21.20
N ARG A 27 -4.66 -9.50 20.17
CA ARG A 27 -5.48 -8.30 20.34
C ARG A 27 -6.80 -8.68 20.98
N ASP A 28 -7.23 -7.86 21.93
CA ASP A 28 -8.57 -7.91 22.48
C ASP A 28 -9.57 -7.59 21.35
N ARG A 29 -10.20 -8.64 20.81
CA ARG A 29 -11.19 -8.57 19.72
C ARG A 29 -12.61 -8.34 20.23
N SER A 30 -12.78 -7.97 21.51
CA SER A 30 -14.09 -7.88 22.17
C SER A 30 -15.02 -6.81 21.61
N GLU A 31 -14.51 -5.83 20.86
CA GLU A 31 -15.33 -4.81 20.17
C GLU A 31 -15.73 -5.16 18.72
N ARG A 32 -15.42 -6.36 18.21
CA ARG A 32 -15.86 -6.74 16.85
C ARG A 32 -17.39 -6.83 16.81
N SER A 33 -18.00 -5.92 16.05
CA SER A 33 -19.41 -5.93 15.65
C SER A 33 -19.85 -7.33 15.22
N GLN A 34 -21.12 -7.68 15.50
CA GLN A 34 -21.73 -8.96 15.09
C GLN A 34 -21.69 -9.19 13.58
N ASP A 35 -21.49 -8.13 12.78
CA ASP A 35 -21.22 -8.22 11.34
C ASP A 35 -19.71 -8.46 11.11
N ASN A 36 -19.25 -9.67 11.45
CA ASN A 36 -17.83 -10.08 11.50
C ASN A 36 -17.22 -10.32 10.09
N ARG A 37 -17.65 -9.55 9.09
CA ARG A 37 -17.22 -9.67 7.69
C ARG A 37 -15.77 -9.25 7.47
N PHE A 38 -15.29 -8.29 8.28
CA PHE A 38 -13.93 -7.76 8.19
C PHE A 38 -13.25 -7.80 9.56
N GLY A 39 -11.91 -7.78 9.57
CA GLY A 39 -11.13 -7.60 10.79
C GLY A 39 -11.23 -6.22 11.43
N PHE A 40 -11.84 -5.27 10.72
CA PHE A 40 -11.93 -3.86 11.03
C PHE A 40 -13.37 -3.36 10.97
N VAL A 41 -13.62 -2.25 11.66
CA VAL A 41 -14.91 -1.55 11.67
C VAL A 41 -15.04 -0.66 10.43
N ILE A 42 -16.15 -0.78 9.71
CA ILE A 42 -16.53 0.18 8.67
C ILE A 42 -17.24 1.37 9.31
N ASP A 43 -16.72 2.57 9.08
CA ASP A 43 -17.23 3.80 9.67
C ASP A 43 -17.71 4.77 8.59
N PHE A 44 -19.02 4.93 8.48
CA PHE A 44 -19.66 5.90 7.59
C PHE A 44 -20.04 7.23 8.26
N ASP A 45 -20.12 7.25 9.59
CA ASP A 45 -20.97 8.20 10.31
C ASP A 45 -20.29 8.90 11.46
N SER A 46 -19.13 8.44 11.92
CA SER A 46 -18.47 9.07 13.04
C SER A 46 -18.13 10.53 12.72
N PRO A 47 -18.17 11.41 13.73
CA PRO A 47 -17.74 12.80 13.59
C PRO A 47 -16.21 12.93 13.59
N GLN A 48 -15.48 11.88 13.19
CA GLN A 48 -14.03 11.91 13.14
C GLN A 48 -13.55 12.80 11.99
N THR A 49 -12.75 13.80 12.34
CA THR A 49 -12.01 14.63 11.39
C THR A 49 -10.73 13.91 10.98
N TRP A 50 -10.39 13.98 9.70
CA TRP A 50 -9.12 13.46 9.19
C TRP A 50 -8.18 14.63 8.92
N PRO A 51 -6.93 14.58 9.42
CA PRO A 51 -5.94 15.61 9.11
C PRO A 51 -5.52 15.52 7.64
N ASP A 52 -4.99 16.62 7.12
CA ASP A 52 -4.32 16.70 5.81
C ASP A 52 -5.19 16.37 4.57
N VAL A 53 -6.51 16.38 4.72
CA VAL A 53 -7.47 16.35 3.59
C VAL A 53 -8.09 17.73 3.37
N ALA A 54 -8.46 18.02 2.12
CA ALA A 54 -8.95 19.33 1.70
C ALA A 54 -10.43 19.61 2.08
N TYR A 55 -11.08 18.71 2.82
CA TYR A 55 -12.50 18.79 3.17
C TYR A 55 -12.76 18.28 4.60
N ASP A 56 -13.86 18.72 5.20
CA ASP A 56 -14.25 18.28 6.55
C ASP A 56 -14.90 16.89 6.50
N THR A 57 -14.17 15.86 6.93
CA THR A 57 -14.68 14.48 6.95
C THR A 57 -15.77 14.23 8.00
N ALA A 58 -15.97 15.14 8.96
CA ALA A 58 -17.04 15.04 9.95
C ALA A 58 -18.34 15.70 9.46
N ALA A 59 -18.27 16.53 8.41
CA ALA A 59 -19.42 17.24 7.87
C ALA A 59 -20.51 16.26 7.36
N PRO A 60 -21.80 16.58 7.52
CA PRO A 60 -22.87 15.76 6.93
C PRO A 60 -22.76 15.58 5.42
N SER A 61 -22.21 16.57 4.71
CA SER A 61 -21.94 16.49 3.26
C SER A 61 -20.86 15.48 2.90
N ALA A 62 -19.98 15.12 3.83
CA ALA A 62 -18.94 14.12 3.63
C ALA A 62 -19.46 12.67 3.74
N ARG A 63 -20.74 12.47 4.10
CA ARG A 63 -21.34 11.15 4.31
C ARG A 63 -21.95 10.63 3.03
N HIS A 64 -21.85 9.33 2.83
CA HIS A 64 -22.52 8.65 1.73
C HIS A 64 -24.03 8.60 1.94
N ASP A 65 -24.77 8.82 0.85
CA ASP A 65 -26.16 8.41 0.72
C ASP A 65 -26.30 6.87 0.73
N ALA A 66 -27.52 6.36 0.90
CA ALA A 66 -27.73 4.91 0.99
C ALA A 66 -27.20 4.13 -0.23
N PRO A 67 -27.41 4.57 -1.49
CA PRO A 67 -26.81 3.93 -2.65
C PRO A 67 -25.27 3.94 -2.64
N GLY A 68 -24.64 5.05 -2.25
CA GLY A 68 -23.19 5.17 -2.15
C GLY A 68 -22.60 4.25 -1.09
N ARG A 69 -23.29 4.09 0.05
CA ARG A 69 -22.91 3.10 1.08
C ARG A 69 -22.94 1.68 0.53
N ALA A 70 -24.03 1.30 -0.12
CA ALA A 70 -24.19 -0.04 -0.69
C ALA A 70 -23.10 -0.34 -1.72
N ARG A 71 -22.77 0.60 -2.61
CA ARG A 71 -21.69 0.44 -3.59
C ARG A 71 -20.31 0.30 -2.93
N SER A 72 -20.03 1.11 -1.91
CA SER A 72 -18.74 1.04 -1.20
C SER A 72 -18.58 -0.28 -0.44
N LEU A 73 -19.65 -0.76 0.20
CA LEU A 73 -19.66 -2.05 0.88
C LEU A 73 -19.46 -3.20 -0.11
N ALA A 74 -20.17 -3.21 -1.24
CA ALA A 74 -20.00 -4.23 -2.26
C ALA A 74 -18.56 -4.29 -2.81
N ALA A 75 -17.93 -3.14 -3.03
CA ALA A 75 -16.53 -3.08 -3.46
C ALA A 75 -15.56 -3.61 -2.40
N LEU A 76 -15.80 -3.32 -1.11
CA LEU A 76 -14.99 -3.85 -0.01
C LEU A 76 -15.19 -5.35 0.22
N ASP A 77 -16.43 -5.85 0.12
CA ASP A 77 -16.75 -7.27 0.22
C ASP A 77 -16.02 -8.04 -0.92
N GLU A 78 -16.15 -7.57 -2.17
CA GLU A 78 -15.48 -8.20 -3.31
C GLU A 78 -13.94 -8.12 -3.22
N ALA A 79 -13.41 -7.00 -2.71
CA ALA A 79 -11.98 -6.83 -2.48
C ALA A 79 -11.47 -7.83 -1.42
N ALA A 80 -12.17 -7.94 -0.29
CA ALA A 80 -11.82 -8.88 0.78
C ALA A 80 -11.86 -10.33 0.29
N GLU A 81 -12.93 -10.73 -0.41
CA GLU A 81 -13.04 -12.08 -0.98
C GLU A 81 -11.91 -12.37 -1.98
N THR A 82 -11.59 -11.39 -2.84
CA THR A 82 -10.55 -11.51 -3.84
C THR A 82 -9.17 -11.63 -3.18
N MET A 83 -8.85 -10.77 -2.22
CA MET A 83 -7.57 -10.81 -1.50
C MET A 83 -7.45 -12.07 -0.66
N ALA A 84 -8.48 -12.48 0.09
CA ALA A 84 -8.45 -13.69 0.91
C ALA A 84 -8.20 -14.95 0.07
N ARG A 85 -8.78 -15.02 -1.14
CA ARG A 85 -8.63 -16.15 -2.05
C ARG A 85 -7.31 -16.13 -2.81
N ARG A 86 -6.91 -14.97 -3.33
CA ARG A 86 -5.79 -14.85 -4.29
C ARG A 86 -4.50 -14.42 -3.60
N VAL A 87 -4.56 -13.52 -2.64
CA VAL A 87 -3.38 -12.96 -1.96
C VAL A 87 -3.56 -12.98 -0.44
N PRO A 88 -3.73 -14.17 0.17
CA PRO A 88 -4.10 -14.28 1.58
C PRO A 88 -3.11 -13.59 2.53
N ALA A 89 -1.83 -13.49 2.16
CA ALA A 89 -0.85 -12.74 2.95
C ALA A 89 -1.11 -11.22 2.95
N ALA A 90 -1.49 -10.63 1.82
CA ALA A 90 -1.89 -9.22 1.77
C ALA A 90 -3.20 -8.98 2.52
N TRP A 91 -4.16 -9.91 2.43
CA TRP A 91 -5.38 -9.83 3.22
C TRP A 91 -5.10 -9.87 4.72
N ARG A 92 -4.20 -10.76 5.17
CA ARG A 92 -3.77 -10.83 6.57
C ARG A 92 -3.12 -9.52 7.02
N LEU A 93 -2.25 -8.92 6.20
CA LEU A 93 -1.70 -7.59 6.47
C LEU A 93 -2.84 -6.58 6.70
N VAL A 94 -3.86 -6.56 5.84
CA VAL A 94 -5.03 -5.68 6.02
C VAL A 94 -5.78 -5.99 7.33
N ASP A 95 -6.09 -7.26 7.62
CA ASP A 95 -6.82 -7.70 8.83
C ASP A 95 -6.08 -7.36 10.13
N GLU A 96 -4.76 -7.49 10.13
CA GLU A 96 -3.92 -7.21 11.30
C GLU A 96 -3.63 -5.72 11.46
N GLN A 97 -3.48 -5.00 10.35
CA GLN A 97 -3.04 -3.60 10.38
C GLN A 97 -4.19 -2.61 10.47
N LEU A 98 -5.37 -2.93 9.93
CA LEU A 98 -6.53 -2.06 10.04
C LEU A 98 -7.46 -2.49 11.18
N GLN A 99 -7.95 -1.51 11.92
CA GLN A 99 -8.98 -1.61 12.96
C GLN A 99 -10.23 -0.83 12.56
N ARG A 100 -10.08 0.24 11.78
CA ARG A 100 -11.19 1.07 11.30
C ARG A 100 -10.93 1.57 9.88
N VAL A 101 -11.96 1.57 9.05
CA VAL A 101 -11.94 2.16 7.71
C VAL A 101 -13.07 3.18 7.62
N LEU A 102 -12.70 4.46 7.53
CA LEU A 102 -13.63 5.55 7.36
C LEU A 102 -13.96 5.68 5.88
N LEU A 103 -15.25 5.62 5.55
CA LEU A 103 -15.73 5.82 4.19
C LEU A 103 -16.40 7.18 4.07
N ARG A 104 -15.86 8.04 3.22
CA ARG A 104 -16.38 9.40 3.00
C ARG A 104 -16.60 9.67 1.52
N SER A 105 -17.55 10.54 1.22
CA SER A 105 -17.79 11.05 -0.13
C SER A 105 -17.63 12.55 -0.15
N ASP A 106 -16.95 13.09 -1.15
CA ASP A 106 -16.93 14.52 -1.38
C ASP A 106 -16.86 14.79 -2.89
N ALA A 107 -17.79 15.59 -3.40
CA ALA A 107 -17.92 15.83 -4.84
C ALA A 107 -16.78 16.71 -5.42
N GLY A 108 -16.05 17.42 -4.56
CA GLY A 108 -14.98 18.33 -4.93
C GLY A 108 -13.59 17.69 -4.99
N VAL A 109 -13.45 16.43 -4.55
CA VAL A 109 -12.17 15.72 -4.53
C VAL A 109 -12.22 14.43 -5.34
N PRO A 110 -11.12 14.04 -6.00
CA PRO A 110 -11.04 12.73 -6.63
C PRO A 110 -11.09 11.62 -5.58
N GLY A 111 -11.37 10.39 -6.01
CA GLY A 111 -11.22 9.22 -5.14
C GLY A 111 -9.77 9.04 -4.69
N GLY A 112 -9.60 8.56 -3.47
CA GLY A 112 -8.29 8.40 -2.86
C GLY A 112 -8.34 7.71 -1.51
N SER A 113 -7.18 7.53 -0.91
CA SER A 113 -7.02 6.96 0.42
C SER A 113 -6.00 7.75 1.22
N ALA A 114 -6.13 7.72 2.54
CA ALA A 114 -5.20 8.40 3.43
C ALA A 114 -5.04 7.64 4.75
N SER A 115 -3.82 7.66 5.25
CA SER A 115 -3.43 7.25 6.60
C SER A 115 -2.80 8.42 7.32
N HIS A 116 -2.86 8.41 8.66
CA HIS A 116 -2.19 9.42 9.45
C HIS A 116 -1.65 8.84 10.75
N ARG A 117 -0.46 9.26 11.15
CA ARG A 117 0.26 8.78 12.34
C ARG A 117 -0.47 9.02 13.68
N LEU A 118 -1.43 9.95 13.73
CA LEU A 118 -2.26 10.18 14.93
C LEU A 118 -3.46 9.24 15.02
N HIS A 119 -3.71 8.44 13.98
CA HIS A 119 -4.84 7.52 13.88
C HIS A 119 -4.34 6.13 13.52
N VAL A 120 -3.41 5.61 14.32
CA VAL A 120 -2.83 4.28 14.10
C VAL A 120 -3.91 3.19 14.14
N GLY A 121 -3.93 2.33 13.12
CA GLY A 121 -4.97 1.35 12.89
C GLY A 121 -6.20 1.87 12.14
N ALA A 122 -6.28 3.14 11.77
CA ALA A 122 -7.38 3.65 10.98
C ALA A 122 -6.92 4.19 9.63
N CYS A 123 -7.78 4.09 8.62
CA CYS A 123 -7.58 4.81 7.36
C CYS A 123 -8.87 5.45 6.85
N LEU A 124 -8.72 6.39 5.92
CA LEU A 124 -9.80 7.03 5.20
C LEU A 124 -9.78 6.56 3.75
N LEU A 125 -10.93 6.14 3.23
CA LEU A 125 -11.16 5.95 1.80
C LEU A 125 -12.23 6.94 1.33
N THR A 126 -11.88 7.73 0.32
CA THR A 126 -12.72 8.79 -0.23
C THR A 126 -13.27 8.38 -1.59
N ASN A 127 -14.57 8.56 -1.78
CA ASN A 127 -15.28 8.33 -3.04
C ASN A 127 -15.15 6.89 -3.61
N LEU A 128 -15.00 5.88 -2.76
CA LEU A 128 -14.90 4.48 -3.19
C LEU A 128 -16.11 3.99 -4.01
N HIS A 129 -17.27 4.63 -3.84
CA HIS A 129 -18.51 4.35 -4.58
C HIS A 129 -18.52 4.79 -6.06
N GLN A 130 -17.52 5.55 -6.52
CA GLN A 130 -17.50 6.17 -7.85
C GLN A 130 -16.78 5.37 -8.95
N PRO A 131 -15.64 4.70 -8.71
CA PRO A 131 -14.85 4.10 -9.78
C PRO A 131 -15.58 2.94 -10.45
N SER A 132 -15.44 2.82 -11.77
CA SER A 132 -15.86 1.60 -12.49
C SER A 132 -15.04 0.37 -12.09
N GLU A 133 -13.84 0.59 -11.55
CA GLU A 133 -12.92 -0.44 -11.03
C GLU A 133 -12.85 -0.41 -9.50
N ALA A 134 -13.97 -0.12 -8.81
CA ALA A 134 -14.00 0.10 -7.36
C ALA A 134 -13.32 -1.01 -6.54
N THR A 135 -13.46 -2.27 -6.97
CA THR A 135 -12.84 -3.43 -6.31
C THR A 135 -11.31 -3.40 -6.40
N LEU A 136 -10.73 -3.13 -7.58
CA LEU A 136 -9.27 -3.03 -7.72
C LEU A 136 -8.70 -1.82 -6.97
N VAL A 137 -9.45 -0.70 -6.97
CA VAL A 137 -9.12 0.49 -6.17
C VAL A 137 -9.17 0.18 -4.67
N ALA A 138 -10.16 -0.58 -4.20
CA ALA A 138 -10.26 -1.00 -2.80
C ALA A 138 -9.09 -1.91 -2.40
N ILE A 139 -8.73 -2.89 -3.23
CA ILE A 139 -7.59 -3.80 -2.99
C ILE A 139 -6.27 -3.01 -2.83
N GLU A 140 -6.03 -2.06 -3.74
CA GLU A 140 -4.86 -1.20 -3.67
C GLU A 140 -4.86 -0.32 -2.43
N ALA A 141 -5.97 0.39 -2.20
CA ALA A 141 -6.08 1.32 -1.09
C ALA A 141 -5.95 0.62 0.26
N LEU A 142 -6.62 -0.52 0.47
CA LEU A 142 -6.49 -1.29 1.71
C LEU A 142 -5.04 -1.73 1.96
N THR A 143 -4.34 -2.23 0.93
CA THR A 143 -2.94 -2.66 1.06
C THR A 143 -2.00 -1.48 1.30
N HIS A 144 -2.23 -0.37 0.59
CA HIS A 144 -1.50 0.89 0.73
C HIS A 144 -1.59 1.39 2.17
N GLU A 145 -2.82 1.54 2.66
CA GLU A 145 -3.06 2.08 3.99
C GLU A 145 -2.62 1.11 5.08
N ALA A 146 -2.84 -0.20 4.93
CA ALA A 146 -2.35 -1.20 5.88
C ALA A 146 -0.82 -1.18 6.02
N THR A 147 -0.10 -0.90 4.93
CA THR A 147 1.37 -0.73 4.96
C THR A 147 1.78 0.51 5.75
N HIS A 148 1.09 1.65 5.56
CA HIS A 148 1.31 2.83 6.41
C HIS A 148 1.04 2.53 7.89
N GLN A 149 -0.05 1.81 8.20
CA GLN A 149 -0.39 1.47 9.59
C GLN A 149 0.64 0.52 10.23
N LEU A 150 1.20 -0.42 9.46
CA LEU A 150 2.31 -1.25 9.91
C LEU A 150 3.54 -0.40 10.27
N LEU A 151 3.91 0.54 9.40
CA LEU A 151 5.06 1.42 9.62
C LEU A 151 4.86 2.33 10.82
N TYR A 152 3.68 2.94 10.99
CA TYR A 152 3.40 3.78 12.15
C TYR A 152 3.51 3.00 13.46
N ARG A 153 2.97 1.78 13.54
CA ARG A 153 3.12 0.93 14.74
C ARG A 153 4.56 0.55 15.04
N MET A 154 5.32 0.24 13.99
CA MET A 154 6.75 -0.04 14.12
C MET A 154 7.50 1.19 14.65
N GLU A 155 7.19 2.39 14.15
CA GLU A 155 7.78 3.64 14.66
C GLU A 155 7.34 3.99 16.09
N GLU A 156 6.10 3.68 16.48
CA GLU A 156 5.64 3.83 17.87
C GLU A 156 6.43 2.92 18.82
N ALA A 157 6.76 1.70 18.40
CA ALA A 157 7.49 0.74 19.22
C ALA A 157 9.01 0.95 19.24
N HIS A 158 9.59 1.42 18.13
CA HIS A 158 11.04 1.46 17.92
C HIS A 158 11.63 2.85 17.68
N GLY A 159 10.79 3.89 17.62
CA GLY A 159 11.19 5.24 17.24
C GLY A 159 11.12 5.49 15.74
N HIS A 160 11.16 6.76 15.35
CA HIS A 160 11.07 7.15 13.94
C HIS A 160 12.29 6.71 13.14
N VAL A 161 12.05 6.20 11.93
CA VAL A 161 13.11 5.72 11.03
C VAL A 161 13.83 6.84 10.27
N CYS A 162 13.41 8.09 10.44
CA CYS A 162 14.07 9.27 9.89
C CYS A 162 13.60 10.56 10.59
N ASP A 163 14.19 11.69 10.20
CA ASP A 163 13.71 13.01 10.60
C ASP A 163 12.28 13.27 10.12
N LEU A 164 11.46 13.86 10.99
CA LEU A 164 10.06 14.22 10.75
C LEU A 164 9.91 15.68 10.30
N ALA A 165 11.00 16.42 10.16
CA ALA A 165 10.97 17.78 9.67
C ALA A 165 10.27 17.85 8.29
N PRO A 166 9.42 18.87 8.05
CA PRO A 166 8.69 19.01 6.79
C PRO A 166 9.61 19.37 5.61
N LEU A 167 10.83 19.81 5.89
CA LEU A 167 11.86 20.15 4.92
C LEU A 167 13.18 19.46 5.28
N PRO A 168 14.01 19.10 4.29
CA PRO A 168 13.79 19.28 2.85
C PRO A 168 12.71 18.33 2.28
N THR A 169 12.20 18.67 1.09
CA THR A 169 11.30 17.79 0.33
C THR A 169 11.97 17.22 -0.91
N TYR A 170 11.61 15.98 -1.23
CA TYR A 170 12.14 15.17 -2.32
C TYR A 170 11.02 14.88 -3.33
N ARG A 171 11.35 14.80 -4.63
CA ARG A 171 10.35 14.39 -5.62
C ARG A 171 10.12 12.89 -5.52
N SER A 172 8.87 12.49 -5.33
CA SER A 172 8.42 11.11 -5.37
C SER A 172 8.70 10.49 -6.74
N PRO A 173 9.40 9.35 -6.81
CA PRO A 173 9.60 8.61 -8.05
C PRO A 173 8.32 8.15 -8.75
N TRP A 174 7.25 7.93 -7.99
CA TRP A 174 6.00 7.37 -8.51
C TRP A 174 4.99 8.45 -8.91
N SER A 175 4.88 9.54 -8.14
CA SER A 175 3.88 10.58 -8.39
C SER A 175 4.46 11.90 -8.87
N GLY A 176 5.78 12.11 -8.78
CA GLY A 176 6.44 13.39 -9.05
C GLY A 176 6.20 14.48 -8.00
N ALA A 177 5.29 14.24 -7.04
CA ALA A 177 4.96 15.15 -5.95
C ALA A 177 6.17 15.38 -5.03
N ARG A 178 6.24 16.56 -4.39
CA ARG A 178 7.29 16.84 -3.39
C ARG A 178 6.83 16.31 -2.03
N LEU A 179 7.60 15.40 -1.45
CA LEU A 179 7.32 14.74 -0.19
C LEU A 179 8.37 15.09 0.86
N PRO A 180 8.00 15.32 2.13
CA PRO A 180 8.94 15.28 3.24
C PRO A 180 9.70 13.95 3.30
N LEU A 181 10.85 13.93 3.98
CA LEU A 181 11.69 12.72 4.07
C LEU A 181 10.91 11.51 4.59
N HIS A 182 10.16 11.68 5.67
CA HIS A 182 9.34 10.63 6.28
C HIS A 182 8.32 10.02 5.32
N SER A 183 7.59 10.86 4.59
CA SER A 183 6.62 10.41 3.59
C SER A 183 7.29 9.69 2.42
N LEU A 184 8.49 10.11 2.00
CA LEU A 184 9.25 9.41 0.94
C LEU A 184 9.74 8.02 1.41
N VAL A 185 10.23 7.92 2.65
CA VAL A 185 10.63 6.63 3.22
C VAL A 185 9.41 5.70 3.25
N HIS A 186 8.29 6.13 3.83
CA HIS A 186 7.06 5.33 3.87
C HIS A 186 6.56 4.96 2.47
N ALA A 187 6.54 5.91 1.54
CA ALA A 187 6.14 5.64 0.16
C ALA A 187 6.96 4.51 -0.46
N SER A 188 8.26 4.41 -0.16
CA SER A 188 9.12 3.35 -0.69
C SER A 188 8.67 1.95 -0.24
N PHE A 189 8.24 1.81 1.01
CA PHE A 189 7.69 0.55 1.54
C PHE A 189 6.30 0.26 0.96
N VAL A 190 5.43 1.28 0.90
CA VAL A 190 4.09 1.15 0.31
C VAL A 190 4.16 0.67 -1.13
N TRP A 191 4.99 1.31 -1.96
CA TRP A 191 5.13 0.93 -3.37
C TRP A 191 5.79 -0.44 -3.54
N PHE A 192 6.62 -0.89 -2.60
CA PHE A 192 7.14 -2.25 -2.61
C PHE A 192 6.05 -3.28 -2.28
N GLY A 193 5.22 -3.01 -1.27
CA GLY A 193 4.06 -3.85 -0.96
C GLY A 193 3.07 -3.92 -2.12
N LEU A 194 2.81 -2.79 -2.80
CA LEU A 194 1.96 -2.76 -3.99
C LEU A 194 2.58 -3.51 -5.17
N LEU A 195 3.90 -3.43 -5.36
CA LEU A 195 4.60 -4.23 -6.38
C LEU A 195 4.38 -5.73 -6.14
N ALA A 196 4.57 -6.19 -4.89
CA ALA A 196 4.36 -7.58 -4.51
C ALA A 196 2.90 -8.01 -4.70
N LEU A 197 1.94 -7.20 -4.24
CA LEU A 197 0.50 -7.43 -4.42
C LEU A 197 0.13 -7.63 -5.90
N TRP A 198 0.54 -6.70 -6.76
CA TRP A 198 0.13 -6.72 -8.16
C TRP A 198 0.82 -7.82 -8.96
N ALA A 199 2.09 -8.12 -8.65
CA ALA A 199 2.80 -9.26 -9.21
C ALA A 199 2.07 -10.58 -8.89
N GLU A 200 1.65 -10.74 -7.63
CA GLU A 200 0.94 -11.90 -7.13
C GLU A 200 -0.45 -12.04 -7.75
N LEU A 201 -1.24 -10.96 -7.83
CA LEU A 201 -2.54 -11.01 -8.50
C LEU A 201 -2.43 -11.34 -9.99
N GLY A 202 -1.44 -10.76 -10.68
CA GLY A 202 -1.31 -10.91 -12.13
C GLY A 202 -0.66 -12.22 -12.59
N ARG A 203 -0.08 -13.03 -11.69
CA ARG A 203 0.33 -14.41 -12.02
C ARG A 203 -0.83 -15.42 -11.97
N GLN A 204 -2.00 -15.02 -11.47
CA GLN A 204 -3.16 -15.88 -11.33
C GLN A 204 -4.16 -15.69 -12.47
N PRO A 205 -5.06 -16.66 -12.73
CA PRO A 205 -6.16 -16.48 -13.67
C PRO A 205 -6.99 -15.24 -13.32
N ALA A 206 -7.20 -14.37 -14.29
CA ALA A 206 -7.93 -13.12 -14.14
C ALA A 206 -8.63 -12.76 -15.46
N SER A 207 -9.62 -11.87 -15.41
CA SER A 207 -10.17 -11.27 -16.62
C SER A 207 -9.10 -10.47 -17.38
N ALA A 208 -9.32 -10.24 -18.67
CA ALA A 208 -8.38 -9.47 -19.49
C ALA A 208 -8.17 -8.03 -18.97
N GLY A 209 -9.22 -7.43 -18.38
CA GLY A 209 -9.17 -6.11 -17.75
C GLY A 209 -8.28 -6.11 -16.51
N GLU A 210 -8.55 -7.00 -15.56
CA GLU A 210 -7.74 -7.16 -14.34
C GLU A 210 -6.27 -7.46 -14.65
N ALA A 211 -6.00 -8.36 -15.59
CA ALA A 211 -4.63 -8.69 -15.99
C ALA A 211 -3.92 -7.47 -16.58
N THR A 212 -4.62 -6.65 -17.36
CA THR A 212 -4.06 -5.42 -17.92
C THR A 212 -3.80 -4.37 -16.83
N HIS A 213 -4.72 -4.22 -15.88
CA HIS A 213 -4.57 -3.34 -14.73
C HIS A 213 -3.35 -3.75 -13.89
N ALA A 214 -3.26 -5.01 -13.46
CA ALA A 214 -2.15 -5.51 -12.65
C ALA A 214 -0.78 -5.28 -13.32
N ARG A 215 -0.66 -5.56 -14.62
CA ARG A 215 0.57 -5.29 -15.40
C ARG A 215 0.92 -3.80 -15.42
N ALA A 216 -0.06 -2.92 -15.61
CA ALA A 216 0.17 -1.48 -15.61
C ALA A 216 0.65 -0.99 -14.23
N ARG A 217 0.08 -1.52 -13.15
CA ARG A 217 0.49 -1.19 -11.77
C ARG A 217 1.90 -1.71 -11.45
N VAL A 218 2.24 -2.94 -11.84
CA VAL A 218 3.60 -3.47 -11.69
C VAL A 218 4.62 -2.60 -12.44
N ALA A 219 4.35 -2.28 -13.72
CA ALA A 219 5.24 -1.43 -14.50
C ALA A 219 5.45 -0.04 -13.85
N HIS A 220 4.39 0.54 -13.31
CA HIS A 220 4.47 1.81 -12.59
C HIS A 220 5.31 1.72 -11.31
N CYS A 221 5.17 0.65 -10.52
CA CYS A 221 5.97 0.43 -9.32
C CYS A 221 7.46 0.28 -9.67
N LEU A 222 7.78 -0.57 -10.65
CA LEU A 222 9.16 -0.82 -11.12
C LEU A 222 9.81 0.46 -11.66
N PHE A 223 9.06 1.27 -12.41
CA PHE A 223 9.53 2.57 -12.88
C PHE A 223 10.00 3.44 -11.71
N GLY A 224 9.17 3.60 -10.67
CA GLY A 224 9.55 4.41 -9.52
C GLY A 224 10.78 3.87 -8.77
N PHE A 225 10.97 2.55 -8.66
CA PHE A 225 12.16 1.98 -8.04
C PHE A 225 13.45 2.25 -8.82
N ALA A 226 13.39 2.32 -10.16
CA ALA A 226 14.56 2.70 -10.96
C ALA A 226 15.04 4.12 -10.60
N PHE A 227 14.12 5.08 -10.45
CA PHE A 227 14.45 6.45 -10.03
C PHE A 227 14.78 6.57 -8.53
N LEU A 228 14.23 5.69 -7.69
CA LEU A 228 14.59 5.65 -6.27
C LEU A 228 16.08 5.34 -6.11
N GLU A 229 16.62 4.39 -6.86
CA GLU A 229 18.05 4.04 -6.80
C GLU A 229 18.97 5.23 -7.12
N ASP A 230 18.62 6.00 -8.15
CA ASP A 230 19.32 7.23 -8.51
C ASP A 230 19.22 8.28 -7.39
N LEU A 231 18.03 8.44 -6.80
CA LEU A 231 17.81 9.36 -5.69
C LEU A 231 18.63 8.98 -4.46
N LEU A 232 18.61 7.71 -4.06
CA LEU A 232 19.37 7.17 -2.92
C LEU A 232 20.88 7.30 -3.11
N SER A 233 21.35 7.37 -4.36
CA SER A 233 22.77 7.55 -4.70
C SER A 233 23.17 9.02 -4.86
N SER A 234 22.19 9.94 -4.79
CA SER A 234 22.45 11.37 -4.97
C SER A 234 23.11 12.03 -3.73
N PRO A 235 23.96 13.04 -3.92
CA PRO A 235 24.54 13.80 -2.80
C PRO A 235 23.50 14.50 -1.92
N VAL A 236 22.34 14.86 -2.49
CA VAL A 236 21.23 15.51 -1.77
C VAL A 236 20.59 14.55 -0.76
N PHE A 237 20.54 13.26 -1.10
CA PHE A 237 20.00 12.25 -0.20
C PHE A 237 21.03 11.73 0.80
N ALA A 238 22.32 11.79 0.47
CA ALA A 238 23.40 11.36 1.36
C ALA A 238 23.46 12.13 2.70
N SER A 239 22.92 13.34 2.75
CA SER A 239 22.82 14.15 3.99
C SER A 239 21.51 13.96 4.74
N ALA A 240 20.58 13.16 4.22
CA ALA A 240 19.30 12.89 4.87
C ALA A 240 19.51 12.10 6.18
N LYS A 241 18.85 12.53 7.24
CA LYS A 241 18.87 11.84 8.53
C LYS A 241 17.89 10.67 8.51
N ILE A 242 18.37 9.53 8.06
CA ILE A 242 17.60 8.29 7.97
C ILE A 242 18.31 7.24 8.82
N ASP A 243 17.52 6.43 9.52
CA ASP A 243 18.02 5.24 10.18
C ASP A 243 18.76 4.34 9.17
N PRO A 244 20.00 3.88 9.48
CA PRO A 244 20.78 3.09 8.54
C PRO A 244 20.08 1.81 8.07
N GLN A 245 19.24 1.18 8.90
CA GLN A 245 18.50 -0.02 8.54
C GLN A 245 17.33 0.31 7.61
N ALA A 246 16.66 1.45 7.80
CA ALA A 246 15.65 1.92 6.84
C ALA A 246 16.27 2.23 5.48
N LEU A 247 17.44 2.89 5.45
CA LEU A 247 18.16 3.14 4.20
C LEU A 247 18.59 1.83 3.52
N ALA A 248 19.10 0.86 4.29
CA ALA A 248 19.46 -0.45 3.77
C ALA A 248 18.23 -1.20 3.21
N ALA A 249 17.10 -1.13 3.91
CA ALA A 249 15.83 -1.69 3.44
C ALA A 249 15.37 -1.07 2.11
N MET A 250 15.42 0.26 1.99
CA MET A 250 15.10 0.95 0.73
C MET A 250 15.98 0.50 -0.43
N ARG A 251 17.29 0.38 -0.23
CA ARG A 251 18.22 -0.15 -1.26
C ARG A 251 17.94 -1.61 -1.59
N GLY A 252 17.61 -2.43 -0.58
CA GLY A 252 17.20 -3.81 -0.76
C GLY A 252 15.95 -3.94 -1.63
N MET A 253 14.93 -3.10 -1.38
CA MET A 253 13.71 -3.03 -2.18
C MET A 253 14.00 -2.60 -3.64
N SER A 254 14.80 -1.56 -3.85
CA SER A 254 15.24 -1.14 -5.20
C SER A 254 15.99 -2.26 -5.93
N THR A 255 16.89 -2.97 -5.25
CA THR A 255 17.65 -4.08 -5.82
C THR A 255 16.73 -5.25 -6.21
N ALA A 256 15.78 -5.60 -5.34
CA ALA A 256 14.80 -6.65 -5.59
C ALA A 256 13.88 -6.28 -6.77
N ALA A 257 13.40 -5.04 -6.82
CA ALA A 257 12.63 -4.54 -7.97
C ALA A 257 13.45 -4.56 -9.27
N GLY A 258 14.73 -4.19 -9.23
CA GLY A 258 15.63 -4.28 -10.38
C GLY A 258 15.87 -5.72 -10.85
N ALA A 259 16.00 -6.68 -9.92
CA ALA A 259 16.09 -8.10 -10.25
C ALA A 259 14.80 -8.61 -10.89
N ALA A 260 13.65 -8.20 -10.36
CA ALA A 260 12.34 -8.51 -10.91
C ALA A 260 12.17 -7.95 -12.35
N THR A 261 12.60 -6.72 -12.61
CA THR A 261 12.64 -6.15 -13.96
C THR A 261 13.48 -6.98 -14.92
N ARG A 262 14.69 -7.40 -14.52
CA ARG A 262 15.55 -8.25 -15.36
C ARG A 262 14.96 -9.64 -15.61
N ALA A 263 14.31 -10.22 -14.60
CA ALA A 263 13.63 -11.50 -14.75
C ALA A 263 12.40 -11.41 -15.68
N ALA A 264 11.87 -10.21 -15.87
CA ALA A 264 10.81 -9.92 -16.84
C ALA A 264 11.33 -9.63 -18.26
N GLU A 265 12.65 -9.55 -18.50
CA GLU A 265 13.21 -9.31 -19.84
C GLU A 265 13.23 -10.60 -20.68
N PRO A 266 12.53 -10.56 -21.82
CA PRO A 266 13.23 -10.35 -23.08
C PRO A 266 12.84 -9.07 -23.83
N PHE A 267 12.19 -8.08 -23.19
CA PHE A 267 11.63 -6.90 -23.87
C PHE A 267 12.49 -5.66 -23.66
N ALA A 268 13.26 -5.30 -24.68
CA ALA A 268 14.31 -4.28 -24.67
C ALA A 268 13.82 -2.82 -24.70
N SER A 269 12.51 -2.56 -24.68
CA SER A 269 11.98 -1.19 -24.68
C SER A 269 10.57 -1.05 -24.07
N LEU A 270 10.26 0.16 -23.55
CA LEU A 270 8.93 0.54 -23.07
C LEU A 270 7.82 0.37 -24.14
N ARG A 271 8.17 0.43 -25.44
CA ARG A 271 7.26 0.12 -26.57
C ARG A 271 6.99 -1.38 -26.69
N GLU A 272 7.97 -2.22 -26.41
CA GLU A 272 7.82 -3.67 -26.40
C GLU A 272 7.08 -4.13 -25.14
N VAL A 273 7.23 -3.49 -23.98
CA VAL A 273 6.39 -3.75 -22.79
C VAL A 273 4.90 -3.51 -23.08
N ALA A 274 4.57 -2.51 -23.91
CA ALA A 274 3.20 -2.28 -24.36
C ALA A 274 2.70 -3.33 -25.39
N SER A 275 3.62 -4.07 -26.03
CA SER A 275 3.34 -5.07 -27.08
C SER A 275 3.42 -6.51 -26.57
N ALA A 276 4.22 -6.77 -25.53
CA ALA A 276 4.43 -8.04 -24.82
C ALA A 276 3.27 -8.44 -23.89
N ARG A 277 2.14 -7.73 -23.97
CA ARG A 277 0.93 -7.86 -23.16
C ARG A 277 0.26 -9.25 -23.16
N GLN A 278 0.82 -10.25 -23.84
CA GLN A 278 0.24 -11.58 -24.01
C GLN A 278 0.99 -12.74 -23.31
N GLN A 279 2.20 -12.56 -22.78
CA GLN A 279 2.94 -13.68 -22.17
C GLN A 279 2.81 -13.68 -20.63
N ALA A 280 2.24 -14.76 -20.08
CA ALA A 280 1.94 -14.91 -18.64
C ALA A 280 3.18 -15.14 -17.75
N GLY A 281 4.36 -15.40 -18.32
CA GLY A 281 5.53 -15.87 -17.57
C GLY A 281 6.24 -14.83 -16.71
N TRP A 282 6.25 -13.55 -17.11
CA TRP A 282 7.09 -12.54 -16.45
C TRP A 282 6.56 -12.12 -15.07
N MET A 283 5.23 -12.10 -14.87
CA MET A 283 4.64 -11.79 -13.57
C MET A 283 4.99 -12.84 -12.52
N ALA A 284 5.06 -14.12 -12.92
CA ALA A 284 5.53 -15.18 -12.04
C ALA A 284 7.02 -15.04 -11.69
N ALA A 285 7.86 -14.59 -12.64
CA ALA A 285 9.27 -14.32 -12.40
C ALA A 285 9.47 -13.15 -11.42
N ILE A 286 8.66 -12.09 -11.54
CA ILE A 286 8.66 -10.96 -10.58
C ILE A 286 8.24 -11.45 -9.20
N ALA A 287 7.12 -12.16 -9.09
CA ALA A 287 6.66 -12.68 -7.80
C ALA A 287 7.71 -13.58 -7.14
N SER A 288 8.37 -14.45 -7.92
CA SER A 288 9.46 -15.30 -7.45
C SER A 288 10.74 -14.56 -7.09
N ALA A 289 10.98 -13.36 -7.64
CA ALA A 289 12.13 -12.54 -7.27
C ALA A 289 11.87 -11.71 -5.99
N LEU A 290 10.59 -11.53 -5.64
CA LEU A 290 10.17 -10.77 -4.46
C LEU A 290 9.98 -11.65 -3.22
N GLY A 291 9.60 -12.92 -3.39
CA GLY A 291 9.46 -13.93 -2.32
C GLY A 291 10.71 -14.75 -2.08
#